data_AF-A0A2T3CRK1-F1
#
_entry.id   AF-A0A2T3CRK1-F1
#
_cell.length_a   1.000
_cell.length_b   1.000
_cell.length_c   1.000
_cell.angle_alpha   90.00
_cell.angle_beta   90.00
_cell.angle_gamma   90.00
#
_symmetry.space_group_name_H-M   'P 1'
#
loop_
_entity.id
_entity.type
_entity.pdbx_description
1 polymer ?
#
loop_
_entity_poly.entity_id
_entity_poly.type
_entity_poly.pdbx_seq_one_letter_code
_entity_poly.pdbx_strand_id
1 'polypeptide(L)'
;MAKPSDKPKLSMNDLWEVSHAAAQFTGFACTIGARHLQDDQTRMQFNRELAYYARRVVQDVEERRLSPQEGLRELKTEQQSLLSESHRIVTQTLGLIGGTVQVATGAGICYGSVGTLCAPLGAPLIMHGSNNVYENARSLYERRSDIEGPVRKAYQGVAKQLGYSEAEGNLAYLTGDLAMSGAGLLRQVLRPDAWRLYRYMKTDHERAYKRMSKKALAMEILLDAQSAQQLNTERSK
;
A
#
# COMPACT_ATOMS: atom_id res chain seq x y z
N MET A 1 26.43 -36.15 15.13
CA MET A 1 25.01 -36.00 14.73
C MET A 1 24.60 -34.56 15.01
N ALA A 2 24.46 -33.72 13.97
CA ALA A 2 24.03 -32.33 14.12
C ALA A 2 22.50 -32.29 14.36
N LYS A 3 22.06 -31.52 15.37
CA LYS A 3 20.63 -31.28 15.63
C LYS A 3 19.98 -30.60 14.42
N PRO A 4 18.71 -30.90 14.09
CA PRO A 4 17.98 -30.15 13.08
C PRO A 4 17.92 -28.68 13.50
N SER A 5 18.24 -27.78 12.57
CA SER A 5 18.13 -26.33 12.75
C SER A 5 16.69 -25.97 13.09
N ASP A 6 16.45 -25.54 14.33
CA ASP A 6 15.16 -25.19 14.94
C ASP A 6 14.64 -23.82 14.45
N LYS A 7 14.77 -23.55 13.15
CA LYS A 7 14.27 -22.32 12.52
C LYS A 7 12.79 -22.54 12.16
N PRO A 8 11.87 -21.65 12.56
CA PRO A 8 10.46 -21.74 12.21
C PRO A 8 10.28 -21.88 10.70
N LYS A 9 9.31 -22.70 10.25
CA LYS A 9 8.99 -22.83 8.82
C LYS A 9 8.61 -21.46 8.27
N LEU A 10 9.25 -21.05 7.17
CA LEU A 10 8.90 -19.82 6.45
C LEU A 10 7.43 -19.93 6.02
N SER A 11 6.59 -18.99 6.42
CA SER A 11 5.18 -19.03 6.03
C SER A 11 5.01 -18.52 4.61
N MET A 12 4.02 -19.05 3.89
CA MET A 12 3.69 -18.57 2.54
C MET A 12 3.33 -17.08 2.52
N ASN A 13 2.81 -16.56 3.64
CA ASN A 13 2.54 -15.14 3.82
C ASN A 13 3.83 -14.32 3.93
N ASP A 14 4.83 -14.79 4.67
CA ASP A 14 6.11 -14.09 4.81
C ASP A 14 6.86 -14.01 3.47
N LEU A 15 6.81 -15.10 2.69
CA LEU A 15 7.43 -15.14 1.37
C LEU A 15 6.71 -14.22 0.38
N TRP A 16 5.38 -14.20 0.44
CA TRP A 16 4.58 -13.29 -0.38
C TRP A 16 4.86 -11.82 -0.03
N GLU A 17 4.96 -11.48 1.26
CA GLU A 17 5.28 -10.12 1.70
C GLU A 17 6.63 -9.63 1.18
N VAL A 18 7.67 -10.47 1.24
CA VAL A 18 9.01 -10.14 0.74
C VAL A 18 9.03 -10.04 -0.78
N SER A 19 8.37 -10.97 -1.47
CA SER A 19 8.26 -10.97 -2.94
C SER A 19 7.50 -9.74 -3.46
N HIS A 20 6.43 -9.36 -2.74
CA HIS A 20 5.65 -8.17 -3.07
C HIS A 20 6.46 -6.88 -2.87
N ALA A 21 7.20 -6.77 -1.77
CA ALA A 21 8.08 -5.62 -1.53
C ALA A 21 9.22 -5.52 -2.54
N ALA A 22 9.79 -6.65 -2.97
CA ALA A 22 10.81 -6.69 -4.01
C ALA A 22 10.28 -6.22 -5.38
N ALA A 23 9.03 -6.55 -5.72
CA ALA A 23 8.36 -6.05 -6.91
C ALA A 23 8.14 -4.53 -6.85
N GLN A 24 7.72 -4.00 -5.69
CA GLN A 24 7.57 -2.56 -5.48
C GLN A 24 8.91 -1.82 -5.55
N PHE A 25 9.98 -2.38 -4.95
CA PHE A 25 11.34 -1.84 -5.03
C PHE A 25 11.85 -1.80 -6.48
N THR A 26 11.57 -2.84 -7.26
CA THR A 26 11.94 -2.88 -8.68
C THR A 26 11.17 -1.83 -9.49
N GLY A 27 9.88 -1.62 -9.19
CA GLY A 27 9.09 -0.53 -9.77
C GLY A 27 9.65 0.86 -9.42
N PHE A 28 10.11 1.03 -8.18
CA PHE A 28 10.81 2.24 -7.72
C PHE A 28 12.11 2.48 -8.51
N ALA A 29 12.96 1.46 -8.65
CA ALA A 29 14.19 1.52 -9.44
C ALA A 29 13.93 1.93 -10.90
N CYS A 30 12.98 1.28 -11.58
CA CYS A 30 12.60 1.63 -12.95
C CYS A 30 12.16 3.08 -13.09
N THR A 31 11.43 3.60 -12.11
CA THR A 31 10.95 4.99 -12.10
C THR A 31 12.09 5.99 -11.91
N ILE A 32 13.04 5.71 -11.02
CA ILE A 32 14.23 6.54 -10.81
C ILE A 32 15.15 6.51 -12.03
N GLY A 33 15.43 5.32 -12.56
CA GLY A 33 16.28 5.15 -13.74
C GLY A 33 15.72 5.89 -14.96
N ALA A 34 14.41 5.78 -15.22
CA ALA A 34 13.75 6.50 -16.31
C ALA A 34 13.82 8.02 -16.20
N ARG A 35 14.01 8.57 -15.00
CA ARG A 35 13.93 10.01 -14.75
C ARG A 35 15.28 10.71 -14.61
N HIS A 36 16.28 10.00 -14.12
CA HIS A 36 17.57 10.59 -13.74
C HIS A 36 18.75 10.05 -14.56
N LEU A 37 18.56 8.96 -15.30
CA LEU A 37 19.58 8.40 -16.19
C LEU A 37 19.10 8.58 -17.63
N GLN A 38 19.64 9.62 -18.28
CA GLN A 38 19.32 9.96 -19.67
C GLN A 38 19.89 8.95 -20.66
N ASP A 39 21.05 8.37 -20.33
CA ASP A 39 21.67 7.32 -21.13
C ASP A 39 20.93 5.99 -20.96
N ASP A 40 20.43 5.45 -22.07
CA ASP A 40 19.59 4.25 -22.08
C ASP A 40 20.34 3.01 -21.57
N GLN A 41 21.65 2.89 -21.84
CA GLN A 41 22.47 1.78 -21.36
C GLN A 41 22.67 1.85 -19.85
N THR A 42 22.99 3.03 -19.32
CA THR A 42 23.17 3.28 -17.89
C THR A 42 21.86 3.07 -17.13
N ARG A 43 20.73 3.52 -17.68
CA ARG A 43 19.40 3.25 -17.12
C ARG A 43 19.08 1.76 -17.10
N MET A 44 19.33 1.04 -18.19
CA MET A 44 19.07 -0.39 -18.24
C MET A 44 19.97 -1.15 -17.28
N GLN A 45 21.25 -0.78 -17.16
CA GLN A 45 22.17 -1.37 -16.17
C GLN A 45 21.70 -1.11 -14.75
N PHE A 46 21.36 0.12 -14.40
CA PHE A 46 20.82 0.50 -13.10
C PHE A 46 19.55 -0.30 -12.72
N ASN A 47 18.56 -0.34 -13.62
CA ASN A 47 17.33 -1.10 -13.39
C ASN A 47 17.60 -2.59 -13.25
N ARG A 48 18.55 -3.13 -14.03
CA ARG A 48 18.93 -4.54 -13.99
C ARG A 48 19.62 -4.90 -12.67
N GLU A 49 20.56 -4.08 -12.22
CA GLU A 49 21.27 -4.26 -10.95
C GLU A 49 20.29 -4.23 -9.77
N LEU A 50 19.38 -3.27 -9.72
CA LEU A 50 18.39 -3.18 -8.63
C LEU A 50 17.33 -4.30 -8.69
N ALA A 51 16.94 -4.74 -9.88
CA ALA A 51 16.10 -5.93 -10.02
C ALA A 51 16.82 -7.22 -9.59
N TYR A 52 18.14 -7.33 -9.85
CA TYR A 52 18.95 -8.46 -9.35
C TYR A 52 19.13 -8.40 -7.83
N TYR A 53 19.32 -7.22 -7.27
CA TYR A 53 19.34 -7.01 -5.82
C TYR A 53 18.02 -7.46 -5.18
N ALA A 54 16.89 -7.01 -5.72
CA ALA A 54 15.57 -7.39 -5.22
C ALA A 54 15.32 -8.91 -5.30
N ARG A 55 15.70 -9.55 -6.41
CA ARG A 55 15.61 -11.00 -6.58
C ARG A 55 16.53 -11.77 -5.61
N ARG A 56 17.75 -11.27 -5.39
CA ARG A 56 18.69 -11.86 -4.44
C ARG A 56 18.14 -11.83 -3.02
N VAL A 57 17.56 -10.71 -2.59
CA VAL A 57 16.97 -10.59 -1.25
C VAL A 57 15.79 -11.55 -1.06
N VAL A 58 14.93 -11.73 -2.07
CA VAL A 58 13.85 -12.74 -2.04
C VAL A 58 14.44 -14.15 -1.93
N GLN A 59 15.44 -14.46 -2.75
CA GLN A 59 16.10 -15.77 -2.78
C GLN A 59 16.83 -16.07 -1.46
N ASP A 60 17.52 -15.10 -0.86
CA ASP A 60 18.21 -15.28 0.42
C ASP A 60 17.21 -15.48 1.59
N VAL A 61 15.99 -14.95 1.47
CA VAL A 61 14.88 -15.26 2.40
C VAL A 61 14.29 -16.66 2.16
N GLU A 62 14.10 -17.07 0.90
CA GLU A 62 13.66 -18.42 0.52
C GLU A 62 14.63 -19.49 0.99
N GLU A 63 15.93 -19.25 0.80
CA GLU A 63 17.04 -20.13 1.19
C GLU A 63 17.38 -20.02 2.69
N ARG A 64 16.65 -19.18 3.45
CA ARG A 64 16.77 -18.97 4.90
C ARG A 64 18.14 -18.46 5.36
N ARG A 65 18.86 -17.77 4.46
CA ARG A 65 20.07 -17.01 4.75
C ARG A 65 19.73 -15.68 5.42
N LEU A 66 18.60 -15.07 5.04
CA LEU A 66 17.98 -13.91 5.67
C LEU A 66 16.62 -14.29 6.26
N SER A 67 16.23 -13.64 7.36
CA SER A 67 14.83 -13.67 7.79
C SER A 67 13.97 -12.75 6.90
N PRO A 68 12.65 -13.00 6.78
CA PRO A 68 11.73 -12.09 6.10
C PRO A 68 11.75 -10.66 6.68
N GLN A 69 12.13 -10.47 7.94
CA GLN A 69 12.35 -9.17 8.57
C GLN A 69 13.60 -8.47 8.06
N GLU A 70 14.69 -9.21 7.90
CA GLU A 70 15.95 -8.67 7.40
C GLU A 70 15.87 -8.34 5.91
N GLY A 71 15.26 -9.20 5.09
CA GLY A 71 15.07 -8.93 3.66
C GLY A 71 14.24 -7.68 3.39
N LEU A 72 13.15 -7.46 4.15
CA LEU A 72 12.37 -6.22 4.03
C LEU A 72 13.13 -4.98 4.50
N ARG A 73 14.03 -5.13 5.49
CA ARG A 73 14.86 -4.02 5.97
C ARG A 73 15.92 -3.64 4.95
N GLU A 74 16.59 -4.60 4.32
CA GLU A 74 17.59 -4.34 3.29
C GLU A 74 17.02 -3.60 2.08
N LEU A 75 15.83 -4.02 1.59
CA LEU A 75 15.15 -3.31 0.49
C LEU A 75 14.81 -1.86 0.88
N LYS A 76 14.37 -1.64 2.14
CA LYS A 76 13.97 -0.32 2.65
C LYS A 76 15.17 0.59 2.92
N THR A 77 16.28 0.06 3.42
CA THR A 77 17.50 0.84 3.68
C THR A 77 18.14 1.30 2.36
N GLU A 78 18.21 0.41 1.37
CA GLU A 78 18.69 0.78 0.03
C GLU A 78 17.80 1.86 -0.59
N GLN A 79 16.47 1.71 -0.43
CA GLN A 79 15.51 2.74 -0.83
C GLN A 79 15.73 4.07 -0.09
N GLN A 80 15.95 4.07 1.23
CA GLN A 80 16.16 5.29 2.02
C GLN A 80 17.40 6.09 1.64
N SER A 81 18.49 5.42 1.24
CA SER A 81 19.70 6.09 0.75
C SER A 81 19.45 6.89 -0.55
N LEU A 82 18.49 6.43 -1.36
CA LEU A 82 18.05 7.08 -2.60
C LEU A 82 16.98 8.18 -2.34
N LEU A 83 16.41 8.26 -1.13
CA LEU A 83 15.24 9.09 -0.80
C LEU A 83 15.55 10.45 -0.12
N SER A 84 16.74 10.66 0.44
CA SER A 84 17.05 11.89 1.21
C SER A 84 17.04 13.19 0.39
N GLU A 85 16.98 13.09 -0.94
CA GLU A 85 17.04 14.23 -1.86
C GLU A 85 15.67 14.76 -2.33
N SER A 86 14.52 14.12 -2.01
CA SER A 86 13.22 14.51 -2.63
C SER A 86 11.94 14.13 -1.85
N HIS A 87 11.55 14.93 -0.83
CA HIS A 87 10.34 14.75 -0.01
C HIS A 87 9.04 14.55 -0.81
N ARG A 88 8.84 15.29 -1.90
CA ARG A 88 7.66 15.15 -2.79
C ARG A 88 7.58 13.77 -3.45
N ILE A 89 8.72 13.21 -3.85
CA ILE A 89 8.77 11.89 -4.48
C ILE A 89 8.39 10.81 -3.45
N VAL A 90 8.82 10.98 -2.20
CA VAL A 90 8.45 10.10 -1.08
C VAL A 90 6.95 10.09 -0.86
N THR A 91 6.33 11.27 -0.70
CA THR A 91 4.89 11.35 -0.40
C THR A 91 4.04 10.81 -1.54
N GLN A 92 4.42 11.08 -2.79
CA GLN A 92 3.72 10.53 -3.95
C GLN A 92 3.91 9.01 -4.08
N THR A 93 5.10 8.50 -3.78
CA THR A 93 5.34 7.05 -3.80
C THR A 93 4.53 6.34 -2.73
N LEU A 94 4.45 6.89 -1.52
CA LEU A 94 3.60 6.36 -0.45
C LEU A 94 2.12 6.38 -0.85
N GLY A 95 1.62 7.48 -1.42
CA GLY A 95 0.24 7.57 -1.91
C GLY A 95 -0.09 6.56 -3.02
N LEU A 96 0.87 6.25 -3.90
CA LEU A 96 0.73 5.21 -4.93
C LEU A 96 0.63 3.80 -4.31
N ILE A 97 1.48 3.50 -3.32
CA ILE A 97 1.45 2.22 -2.59
C ILE A 97 0.12 2.09 -1.83
N GLY A 98 -0.26 3.12 -1.07
CA GLY A 98 -1.51 3.13 -0.31
C GLY A 98 -2.74 2.96 -1.20
N GLY A 99 -2.81 3.67 -2.33
CA GLY A 99 -3.90 3.49 -3.30
C GLY A 99 -3.99 2.07 -3.84
N THR A 100 -2.86 1.41 -4.12
CA THR A 100 -2.83 0.02 -4.58
C THR A 100 -3.32 -0.96 -3.51
N VAL A 101 -2.89 -0.75 -2.25
CA VAL A 101 -3.34 -1.55 -1.10
C VAL A 101 -4.84 -1.40 -0.86
N GLN A 102 -5.38 -0.19 -0.97
CA GLN A 102 -6.82 0.07 -0.86
C GLN A 102 -7.61 -0.63 -1.96
N VAL A 103 -7.17 -0.59 -3.23
CA VAL A 103 -7.82 -1.33 -4.33
C VAL A 103 -7.85 -2.83 -4.06
N ALA A 104 -6.71 -3.41 -3.68
CA ALA A 104 -6.62 -4.83 -3.36
C ALA A 104 -7.51 -5.21 -2.17
N THR A 105 -7.52 -4.38 -1.13
CA THR A 105 -8.38 -4.57 0.05
C THR A 105 -9.86 -4.50 -0.31
N GLY A 106 -10.26 -3.50 -1.11
CA GLY A 106 -11.64 -3.35 -1.56
C GLY A 106 -12.11 -4.52 -2.43
N ALA A 107 -11.26 -4.99 -3.36
CA ALA A 107 -11.54 -6.18 -4.17
C ALA A 107 -11.67 -7.44 -3.30
N GLY A 108 -10.76 -7.61 -2.33
CA GLY A 108 -10.82 -8.70 -1.36
C GLY A 108 -12.07 -8.67 -0.49
N ILE A 109 -12.58 -7.48 -0.14
CA ILE A 109 -13.86 -7.31 0.56
C ILE A 109 -15.03 -7.70 -0.34
N CYS A 110 -15.06 -7.24 -1.59
CA CYS A 110 -16.11 -7.61 -2.54
C CYS A 110 -16.18 -9.14 -2.74
N TYR A 111 -15.03 -9.79 -2.95
CA TYR A 111 -14.98 -11.24 -3.14
C TYR A 111 -15.27 -12.02 -1.86
N GLY A 112 -14.56 -11.71 -0.76
CA GLY A 112 -14.63 -12.44 0.50
C GLY A 112 -15.97 -12.33 1.23
N SER A 113 -16.76 -11.28 0.93
CA SER A 113 -18.12 -11.10 1.46
C SER A 113 -19.21 -11.61 0.51
N VAL A 114 -18.84 -12.25 -0.60
CA VAL A 114 -19.77 -12.68 -1.66
C VAL A 114 -20.63 -11.49 -2.14
N GLY A 115 -19.99 -10.34 -2.31
CA GLY A 115 -20.62 -9.10 -2.77
C GLY A 115 -21.35 -8.29 -1.70
N THR A 116 -21.71 -8.86 -0.55
CA THR A 116 -22.56 -8.20 0.46
C THR A 116 -21.95 -6.92 1.03
N LEU A 117 -20.62 -6.85 1.16
CA LEU A 117 -19.89 -5.65 1.59
C LEU A 117 -19.25 -4.88 0.43
N CYS A 118 -19.55 -5.25 -0.82
CA CYS A 118 -18.94 -4.60 -1.97
C CYS A 118 -19.44 -3.16 -2.12
N ALA A 119 -20.74 -2.93 -2.25
CA ALA A 119 -21.27 -1.58 -2.39
C ALA A 119 -20.96 -0.64 -1.20
N PRO A 120 -21.14 -1.04 0.08
CA PRO A 120 -20.94 -0.12 1.19
C PRO A 120 -19.47 0.09 1.62
N LEU A 121 -18.53 -0.76 1.19
CA LEU A 121 -17.13 -0.67 1.64
C LEU A 121 -16.13 -1.02 0.54
N GLY A 122 -16.30 -2.14 -0.16
CA GLY A 122 -15.35 -2.61 -1.17
C GLY A 122 -15.19 -1.66 -2.37
N ALA A 123 -16.30 -1.26 -3.00
CA ALA A 123 -16.32 -0.35 -4.13
C ALA A 123 -15.82 1.07 -3.75
N PRO A 124 -16.23 1.67 -2.61
CA PRO A 124 -15.63 2.91 -2.13
C PRO A 124 -14.10 2.84 -1.99
N LEU A 125 -13.56 1.78 -1.37
CA LEU A 125 -12.11 1.55 -1.27
C LEU A 125 -11.43 1.41 -2.63
N ILE A 126 -12.05 0.71 -3.58
CA ILE A 126 -11.52 0.58 -4.95
C ILE A 126 -11.50 1.95 -5.64
N MET A 127 -12.56 2.75 -5.52
CA MET A 127 -12.65 4.07 -6.14
C MET A 127 -11.61 5.03 -5.57
N HIS A 128 -11.54 5.16 -4.24
CA HIS A 128 -10.57 6.02 -3.56
C HIS A 128 -9.14 5.55 -3.84
N GLY A 129 -8.87 4.25 -3.72
CA GLY A 129 -7.56 3.68 -4.02
C GLY A 129 -7.11 3.89 -5.46
N SER A 130 -8.03 3.73 -6.43
CA SER A 130 -7.74 4.00 -7.85
C SER A 130 -7.46 5.48 -8.11
N ASN A 131 -8.19 6.37 -7.43
CA ASN A 131 -7.95 7.80 -7.51
C ASN A 131 -6.59 8.19 -6.91
N ASN A 132 -6.23 7.62 -5.76
CA ASN A 132 -4.91 7.79 -5.15
C ASN A 132 -3.79 7.27 -6.06
N VAL A 133 -3.96 6.11 -6.70
CA VAL A 133 -3.01 5.61 -7.72
C VAL A 133 -2.86 6.61 -8.87
N TYR A 134 -3.99 7.09 -9.41
CA TYR A 134 -3.99 8.05 -10.53
C TYR A 134 -3.28 9.36 -10.16
N GLU A 135 -3.69 10.02 -9.06
CA GLU A 135 -3.14 11.29 -8.62
C GLU A 135 -1.63 11.19 -8.39
N ASN A 136 -1.19 10.14 -7.70
CA ASN A 136 0.21 9.98 -7.33
C ASN A 136 1.08 9.51 -8.52
N ALA A 137 0.61 8.58 -9.34
CA ALA A 137 1.34 8.14 -10.54
C ALA A 137 1.49 9.29 -11.55
N ARG A 138 0.43 10.07 -11.77
CA ARG A 138 0.46 11.21 -12.68
C ARG A 138 1.31 12.34 -12.11
N SER A 139 1.25 12.60 -10.81
CA SER A 139 2.09 13.59 -10.13
C SER A 139 3.58 13.25 -10.23
N LEU A 140 3.92 11.98 -10.05
CA LEU A 140 5.26 11.46 -10.27
C LEU A 140 5.68 11.67 -11.74
N TYR A 141 4.82 11.30 -12.70
CA TYR A 141 5.10 11.40 -14.13
C TYR A 141 5.30 12.84 -14.61
N GLU A 142 4.36 13.73 -14.30
CA GLU A 142 4.37 15.14 -14.71
C GLU A 142 5.29 16.01 -13.84
N ARG A 143 5.86 15.44 -12.77
CA ARG A 143 6.71 16.17 -11.82
C ARG A 143 6.02 17.40 -11.22
N ARG A 144 4.75 17.30 -10.88
CA ARG A 144 4.00 18.30 -10.09
C ARG A 144 3.27 17.64 -8.91
N SER A 145 2.61 18.40 -8.06
CA SER A 145 1.98 17.89 -6.81
C SER A 145 0.52 18.30 -6.63
N ASP A 146 -0.06 18.89 -7.67
CA ASP A 146 -1.41 19.47 -7.72
C ASP A 146 -2.30 18.73 -8.72
N ILE A 147 -1.99 17.46 -9.01
CA ILE A 147 -2.89 16.60 -9.78
C ILE A 147 -4.06 16.19 -8.90
N GLU A 148 -5.27 16.47 -9.38
CA GLU A 148 -6.51 16.02 -8.75
C GLU A 148 -7.23 15.04 -9.68
N GLY A 149 -7.64 13.92 -9.12
CA GLY A 149 -8.30 12.84 -9.84
C GLY A 149 -9.83 12.97 -9.87
N PRO A 150 -10.50 12.14 -10.68
CA PRO A 150 -11.96 12.22 -10.88
C PRO A 150 -12.78 12.08 -9.60
N VAL A 151 -12.34 11.22 -8.66
CA VAL A 151 -13.09 10.99 -7.41
C VAL A 151 -13.00 12.23 -6.52
N ARG A 152 -11.82 12.80 -6.33
CA ARG A 152 -11.64 14.07 -5.59
C ARG A 152 -12.46 15.21 -6.21
N LYS A 153 -12.45 15.32 -7.54
CA LYS A 153 -13.27 16.30 -8.27
C LYS A 153 -14.77 16.10 -8.05
N ALA A 154 -15.23 14.86 -7.96
CA ALA A 154 -16.64 14.58 -7.63
C ALA A 154 -17.00 15.07 -6.22
N TYR A 155 -16.13 14.85 -5.22
CA TYR A 155 -16.34 15.39 -3.86
C TYR A 155 -16.39 16.93 -3.86
N GLN A 156 -15.46 17.59 -4.56
CA GLN A 156 -15.48 19.05 -4.74
C GLN A 156 -16.77 19.54 -5.42
N GLY A 157 -17.21 18.85 -6.46
CA GLY A 157 -18.44 19.17 -7.18
C GLY A 157 -19.68 19.07 -6.31
N VAL A 158 -19.82 17.99 -5.53
CA VAL A 158 -20.92 17.82 -4.57
C VAL A 158 -20.86 18.87 -3.47
N ALA A 159 -19.67 19.16 -2.91
CA ALA A 159 -19.49 20.21 -1.92
C ALA A 159 -19.99 21.56 -2.43
N LYS A 160 -19.59 21.95 -3.65
CA LYS A 160 -20.08 23.19 -4.31
C LYS A 160 -21.59 23.23 -4.49
N GLN A 161 -22.21 22.14 -4.92
CA GLN A 161 -23.66 22.07 -5.09
C GLN A 161 -24.42 22.28 -3.77
N LEU A 162 -23.80 21.89 -2.65
CA LEU A 162 -24.33 22.07 -1.31
C LEU A 162 -23.95 23.43 -0.68
N GLY A 163 -23.28 24.32 -1.41
CA GLY A 163 -22.87 25.64 -0.94
C GLY A 163 -21.52 25.68 -0.21
N TYR A 164 -20.76 24.58 -0.22
CA TYR A 164 -19.42 24.47 0.37
C TYR A 164 -18.31 24.74 -0.66
N SER A 165 -17.10 24.97 -0.18
CA SER A 165 -15.88 25.20 -0.96
C SER A 165 -15.23 23.92 -1.51
N GLU A 166 -14.29 24.06 -2.45
CA GLU A 166 -13.46 22.93 -2.90
C GLU A 166 -12.58 22.38 -1.78
N ALA A 167 -12.11 23.25 -0.87
CA ALA A 167 -11.31 22.84 0.28
C ALA A 167 -12.11 21.91 1.21
N GLU A 168 -13.39 22.22 1.45
CA GLU A 168 -14.30 21.34 2.20
C GLU A 168 -14.57 20.01 1.46
N GLY A 169 -14.64 20.04 0.13
CA GLY A 169 -14.67 18.82 -0.69
C GLY A 169 -13.42 17.96 -0.56
N ASN A 170 -12.23 18.58 -0.57
CA ASN A 170 -10.95 17.91 -0.34
C ASN A 170 -10.87 17.30 1.06
N LEU A 171 -11.36 18.03 2.06
CA LEU A 171 -11.44 17.54 3.43
C LEU A 171 -12.36 16.32 3.54
N ALA A 172 -13.53 16.35 2.88
CA ALA A 172 -14.45 15.23 2.84
C ALA A 172 -13.86 14.00 2.15
N TYR A 173 -13.14 14.19 1.03
CA TYR A 173 -12.41 13.12 0.34
C TYR A 173 -11.38 12.46 1.27
N LEU A 174 -10.46 13.24 1.84
CA LEU A 174 -9.37 12.75 2.70
C LEU A 174 -9.90 12.11 4.00
N THR A 175 -10.96 12.67 4.58
CA THR A 175 -11.62 12.08 5.76
C THR A 175 -12.26 10.75 5.41
N GLY A 176 -12.93 10.66 4.25
CA GLY A 176 -13.52 9.42 3.74
C GLY A 176 -12.47 8.33 3.53
N ASP A 177 -11.34 8.69 2.92
CA ASP A 177 -10.20 7.79 2.68
C ASP A 177 -9.69 7.17 3.99
N LEU A 178 -9.38 8.00 4.99
CA LEU A 178 -8.96 7.54 6.32
C LEU A 178 -10.02 6.68 7.03
N ALA A 179 -11.30 7.07 6.93
CA ALA A 179 -12.39 6.30 7.53
C ALA A 179 -12.55 4.92 6.88
N MET A 180 -12.41 4.84 5.56
CA MET A 180 -12.48 3.57 4.81
C MET A 180 -11.29 2.66 5.10
N SER A 181 -10.08 3.23 5.20
CA SER A 181 -8.86 2.53 5.65
C SER A 181 -9.08 1.91 7.04
N GLY A 182 -9.48 2.73 8.02
CA GLY A 182 -9.81 2.27 9.37
C GLY A 182 -10.92 1.22 9.42
N ALA A 183 -11.98 1.39 8.64
CA ALA A 183 -13.05 0.39 8.52
C ALA A 183 -12.54 -0.93 7.92
N GLY A 184 -11.64 -0.87 6.94
CA GLY A 184 -10.95 -2.01 6.35
C GLY A 184 -10.14 -2.81 7.37
N LEU A 185 -9.44 -2.13 8.29
CA LEU A 185 -8.66 -2.74 9.38
C LEU A 185 -9.54 -3.34 10.49
N LEU A 186 -10.63 -2.65 10.81
CA LEU A 186 -11.51 -3.02 11.90
C LEU A 186 -12.60 -4.02 11.49
N ARG A 187 -12.80 -4.30 10.21
CA ARG A 187 -13.81 -5.28 9.79
C ARG A 187 -13.55 -6.67 10.38
N GLN A 188 -14.62 -7.44 10.54
CA GLN A 188 -14.52 -8.84 10.94
C GLN A 188 -14.15 -9.71 9.74
N VAL A 189 -13.20 -10.62 9.93
CA VAL A 189 -12.75 -11.59 8.94
C VAL A 189 -12.70 -12.96 9.57
N LEU A 190 -12.96 -13.98 8.76
CA LEU A 190 -12.95 -15.36 9.23
C LEU A 190 -11.54 -15.74 9.68
N ARG A 191 -11.44 -16.36 10.85
CA ARG A 191 -10.17 -16.93 11.32
C ARG A 191 -9.74 -18.08 10.40
N PRO A 192 -8.43 -18.28 10.19
CA PRO A 192 -7.93 -19.31 9.28
C PRO A 192 -8.22 -20.73 9.80
N ASP A 193 -8.28 -20.88 11.12
CA ASP A 193 -8.57 -22.10 11.86
C ASP A 193 -10.07 -22.23 12.20
N ALA A 194 -10.91 -21.32 11.70
CA ALA A 194 -12.34 -21.39 11.88
C ALA A 194 -12.91 -22.60 11.13
N TRP A 195 -13.61 -23.45 11.87
CA TRP A 195 -14.37 -24.56 11.32
C TRP A 195 -15.87 -24.33 11.53
N ARG A 196 -16.68 -24.78 10.58
CA ARG A 196 -18.15 -24.75 10.69
C ARG A 196 -18.73 -26.15 10.61
N LEU A 197 -19.70 -26.45 11.47
CA LEU A 197 -20.59 -27.60 11.28
C LEU A 197 -21.72 -27.27 10.31
N TYR A 198 -22.44 -26.15 10.55
CA TYR A 198 -23.54 -25.68 9.69
C TYR A 198 -23.37 -24.22 9.23
N ARG A 199 -22.89 -23.33 10.12
CA ARG A 199 -22.64 -21.90 9.84
C ARG A 199 -21.49 -21.37 10.70
N TYR A 200 -20.83 -20.32 10.25
CA TYR A 200 -19.83 -19.61 11.06
C TYR A 200 -20.51 -18.75 12.13
N MET A 201 -19.92 -18.72 13.32
CA MET A 201 -20.35 -17.92 14.45
C MET A 201 -19.50 -16.66 14.61
N LYS A 202 -19.97 -15.71 15.44
CA LYS A 202 -19.21 -14.48 15.74
C LYS A 202 -17.83 -14.77 16.35
N THR A 203 -17.70 -15.87 17.10
CA THR A 203 -16.44 -16.34 17.70
C THR A 203 -15.41 -16.82 16.68
N ASP A 204 -15.86 -17.13 15.46
CA ASP A 204 -15.03 -17.63 14.37
C ASP A 204 -14.38 -16.49 13.58
N HIS A 205 -14.67 -15.24 13.97
CA HIS A 205 -14.19 -14.05 13.32
C HIS A 205 -13.23 -13.27 14.22
N GLU A 206 -12.23 -12.65 13.60
CA GLU A 206 -11.34 -11.69 14.24
C GLU A 206 -11.26 -10.40 13.43
N ARG A 207 -10.56 -9.39 13.96
CA ARG A 207 -10.38 -8.11 13.26
C ARG A 207 -9.33 -8.28 12.16
N ALA A 208 -9.52 -7.63 11.01
CA ALA A 208 -8.62 -7.76 9.87
C ALA A 208 -7.16 -7.40 10.21
N TYR A 209 -6.92 -6.38 11.05
CA TYR A 209 -5.56 -6.03 11.48
C TYR A 209 -4.82 -7.18 12.19
N LYS A 210 -5.54 -8.11 12.84
CA LYS A 210 -4.92 -9.27 13.49
C LYS A 210 -4.39 -10.31 12.50
N ARG A 211 -4.89 -10.28 11.26
CA ARG A 211 -4.42 -11.11 10.15
C ARG A 211 -3.19 -10.52 9.46
N MET A 212 -2.91 -9.23 9.68
CA MET A 212 -1.77 -8.56 9.08
C MET A 212 -0.51 -8.92 9.84
N SER A 213 0.61 -9.04 9.12
CA SER A 213 1.90 -9.05 9.81
C SER A 213 2.14 -7.71 10.49
N LYS A 214 2.98 -7.70 11.53
CA LYS A 214 3.39 -6.46 12.23
C LYS A 214 3.92 -5.41 11.26
N LYS A 215 4.54 -5.82 10.15
CA LYS A 215 5.11 -4.91 9.14
C LYS A 215 4.05 -4.35 8.22
N ALA A 216 3.12 -5.17 7.75
CA ALA A 216 1.99 -4.71 6.95
C ALA A 216 1.16 -3.70 7.76
N LEU A 217 0.93 -3.97 9.05
CA LEU A 217 0.25 -3.03 9.94
C LEU A 217 1.05 -1.73 10.16
N ALA A 218 2.37 -1.81 10.31
CA ALA A 218 3.21 -0.62 10.41
C ALA A 218 3.24 0.21 9.12
N MET A 219 3.20 -0.45 7.96
CA MET A 219 3.10 0.22 6.66
C MET A 219 1.76 0.94 6.53
N GLU A 220 0.66 0.30 6.91
CA GLU A 220 -0.66 0.92 6.92
C GLU A 220 -0.70 2.18 7.81
N ILE A 221 -0.16 2.09 9.03
CA ILE A 221 -0.06 3.24 9.93
C ILE A 221 0.73 4.39 9.30
N LEU A 222 1.81 4.08 8.56
CA LEU A 222 2.60 5.09 7.85
C LEU A 222 1.80 5.74 6.71
N LEU A 223 1.06 4.94 5.95
CA LEU A 223 0.21 5.42 4.85
C LEU A 223 -0.92 6.31 5.37
N ASP A 224 -1.61 5.88 6.43
CA ASP A 224 -2.65 6.67 7.09
C ASP A 224 -2.08 7.96 7.70
N ALA A 225 -0.87 7.92 8.28
CA ALA A 225 -0.20 9.12 8.79
C ALA A 225 0.10 10.14 7.68
N GLN A 226 0.46 9.68 6.48
CA GLN A 226 0.64 10.55 5.32
C GLN A 226 -0.70 11.18 4.89
N SER A 227 -1.78 10.40 4.77
CA SER A 227 -3.11 10.93 4.47
C SER A 227 -3.59 11.92 5.53
N ALA A 228 -3.30 11.67 6.81
CA ALA A 228 -3.60 12.58 7.91
C ALA A 228 -2.77 13.88 7.85
N GLN A 229 -1.50 13.81 7.42
CA GLN A 229 -0.72 15.02 7.16
C GLN A 229 -1.32 15.85 6.01
N GLN A 230 -1.72 15.21 4.91
CA GLN A 230 -2.41 15.88 3.80
C GLN A 230 -3.69 16.56 4.26
N LEU A 231 -4.50 15.86 5.08
CA LEU A 231 -5.71 16.41 5.69
C LEU A 231 -5.40 17.65 6.53
N ASN A 232 -4.34 17.62 7.34
CA ASN A 232 -3.93 18.75 8.16
C ASN A 232 -3.46 19.94 7.30
N THR A 233 -2.74 19.67 6.21
CA THR A 233 -2.34 20.71 5.24
C THR A 233 -3.55 21.35 4.57
N GLU A 234 -4.54 20.57 4.13
CA GLU A 234 -5.77 21.12 3.54
C GLU A 234 -6.60 21.92 4.55
N ARG A 235 -6.67 21.50 5.82
CA ARG A 235 -7.36 22.25 6.88
C ARG A 235 -6.75 23.63 7.17
N SER A 236 -5.47 23.83 6.83
CA SER A 236 -4.76 25.07 7.09
C SER A 236 -4.85 26.10 5.95
N LYS A 237 -5.57 25.78 4.87
CA LYS A 237 -5.85 26.68 3.74
C LYS A 237 -7.14 27.45 3.97
#